data_AF-A0A1I2S482-F1
#
_entry.id   AF-A0A1I2S482-F1
#
_cell.length_a   1.000
_cell.length_b   1.000
_cell.length_c   1.000
_cell.angle_alpha   90.00
_cell.angle_beta   90.00
_cell.angle_gamma   90.00
#
_symmetry.space_group_name_H-M   'P 1'
#
loop_
_entity.id
_entity.type
_entity.pdbx_description
1 polymer ?
#
loop_
_entity_poly.entity_id
_entity_poly.type
_entity_poly.pdbx_seq_one_letter_code
_entity_poly.pdbx_strand_id
1 'polypeptide(L)' 'MGLFSSKKSIVGAVLMVVGTLAYLPGVLSGTSELATYGLVLATALLTIGTYILGTSGDGRPV' A
#
# COMPACT_ATOMS: atom_id res chain seq x y z
N MET A 1 -7.58 21.30 2.54
CA MET A 1 -6.72 20.16 2.92
C MET A 1 -7.23 18.94 2.17
N GLY A 2 -6.61 18.59 1.03
CA GLY A 2 -7.06 17.48 0.19
C GLY A 2 -6.20 16.23 0.40
N LEU A 3 -6.79 15.04 0.18
CA LEU A 3 -6.10 13.75 0.24
C LEU A 3 -4.88 13.67 -0.70
N PHE A 4 -4.77 14.57 -1.67
CA PHE A 4 -3.64 14.65 -2.62
C PHE A 4 -2.90 15.98 -2.56
N SER A 5 -3.00 16.73 -1.45
CA SER A 5 -2.35 18.04 -1.31
C SER A 5 -0.82 17.97 -1.20
N SER A 6 -0.24 16.81 -0.87
CA SER A 6 1.21 16.67 -0.69
C SER A 6 1.78 15.51 -1.49
N LYS A 7 3.06 15.65 -1.91
CA LYS A 7 3.78 14.58 -2.62
C LYS A 7 3.80 13.28 -1.82
N LYS A 8 3.96 13.37 -0.49
CA LYS A 8 3.93 12.21 0.40
C LYS A 8 2.58 11.49 0.33
N SER A 9 1.48 12.24 0.34
CA SER A 9 0.13 11.69 0.23
C SER A 9 -0.08 10.95 -1.09
N ILE A 10 0.40 11.52 -2.20
CA ILE A 10 0.34 10.89 -3.52
C ILE A 10 1.16 9.59 -3.54
N VAL A 11 2.37 9.61 -2.97
CA VAL A 11 3.21 8.40 -2.88
C VAL A 11 2.53 7.32 -2.03
N GLY A 12 1.94 7.68 -0.89
CA GLY A 12 1.19 6.75 -0.05
C GLY A 12 0.00 6.12 -0.78
N ALA A 13 -0.76 6.92 -1.52
CA ALA A 13 -1.87 6.43 -2.34
C ALA A 13 -1.40 5.48 -3.45
N VAL A 14 -0.32 5.80 -4.15
CA VAL A 14 0.24 4.92 -5.19
C VAL A 14 0.71 3.59 -4.60
N LEU A 15 1.44 3.63 -3.48
CA LEU A 15 1.90 2.42 -2.78
C LEU A 15 0.73 1.55 -2.31
N MET A 16 -0.35 2.17 -1.80
CA MET A 16 -1.57 1.47 -1.41
C MET A 16 -2.21 0.75 -2.60
N VAL A 17 -2.34 1.42 -3.75
CA VAL A 17 -2.90 0.82 -4.97
C VAL A 17 -2.01 -0.33 -5.47
N VAL A 18 -0.70 -0.12 -5.56
CA VAL A 18 0.26 -1.12 -6.03
C VAL A 18 0.26 -2.34 -5.10
N GLY A 19 0.31 -2.14 -3.78
CA GLY A 19 0.25 -3.23 -2.81
C GLY A 19 -1.05 -4.03 -2.91
N THR A 20 -2.19 -3.35 -3.09
CA THR A 20 -3.50 -4.00 -3.26
C THR A 20 -3.57 -4.84 -4.53
N LEU A 21 -3.08 -4.29 -5.65
CA LEU A 21 -3.03 -5.02 -6.92
C LEU A 21 -2.07 -6.21 -6.86
N ALA A 22 -0.92 -6.06 -6.19
CA ALA A 22 0.04 -7.14 -6.00
C ALA A 22 -0.47 -8.24 -5.04
N TYR A 23 -1.41 -7.92 -4.15
CA TYR A 23 -2.02 -8.87 -3.23
C TYR A 23 -3.06 -9.77 -3.93
N LEU A 24 -3.78 -9.25 -4.93
CA LEU A 24 -4.87 -9.95 -5.62
C LEU A 24 -4.52 -11.36 -6.14
N PRO A 25 -3.38 -11.58 -6.83
CA PRO A 25 -3.02 -12.91 -7.31
C PRO A 25 -2.89 -13.93 -6.19
N GLY A 26 -2.34 -13.53 -5.03
CA GLY A 26 -2.13 -14.41 -3.87
C GLY A 26 -3.40 -14.80 -3.12
N VAL A 27 -4.54 -14.16 -3.41
CA VAL A 27 -5.86 -14.55 -2.87
C VAL A 27 -6.50 -15.67 -3.71
N LEU A 28 -6.00 -15.91 -4.92
CA LEU A 28 -6.54 -16.92 -5.83
C LEU A 28 -6.01 -18.32 -5.48
N SER A 29 -6.91 -19.31 -5.55
CA SER A 29 -6.58 -20.73 -5.38
C SER A 29 -5.65 -21.21 -6.50
N GLY A 30 -4.65 -22.02 -6.16
CA GLY A 30 -3.69 -22.57 -7.12
C GLY A 30 -2.46 -21.67 -7.38
N THR A 31 -2.17 -20.74 -6.47
CA THR A 31 -0.99 -19.90 -6.55
C THR A 31 0.31 -20.66 -6.27
N SER A 32 1.38 -20.32 -7.00
CA SER A 32 2.70 -20.90 -6.80
C SER A 32 3.34 -20.41 -5.51
N GLU A 33 4.27 -21.17 -4.93
CA GLU A 33 5.02 -20.76 -3.73
C GLU A 33 5.73 -19.41 -3.92
N LEU A 34 6.17 -19.10 -5.15
CA LEU A 34 6.75 -17.80 -5.51
C LEU A 34 5.75 -16.65 -5.34
N ALA A 35 4.47 -16.87 -5.67
CA ALA A 35 3.42 -15.89 -5.44
C ALA A 35 3.15 -15.70 -3.93
N THR A 36 3.30 -16.74 -3.12
CA THR A 36 3.20 -16.66 -1.66
C THR A 36 4.28 -15.77 -1.05
N TYR A 37 5.54 -15.87 -1.50
CA TYR A 37 6.59 -14.93 -1.06
C TYR A 37 6.32 -13.50 -1.54
N GLY A 38 5.73 -13.35 -2.73
CA GLY A 38 5.27 -12.06 -3.25
C GLY A 38 4.24 -11.36 -2.34
N LEU A 39 3.40 -12.12 -1.62
CA LEU A 39 2.43 -11.56 -0.66
C LEU A 39 3.09 -10.79 0.49
N VAL A 40 4.27 -11.21 0.94
CA VAL A 40 5.01 -10.50 1.99
C VAL A 40 5.39 -9.10 1.52
N LEU A 41 5.85 -8.98 0.28
CA LEU A 41 6.16 -7.67 -0.32
C LEU A 41 4.89 -6.86 -0.59
N ALA A 42 3.84 -7.50 -1.09
CA ALA A 42 2.56 -6.83 -1.36
C ALA A 42 1.96 -6.22 -0.08
N THR A 43 1.95 -6.97 1.02
CA THR A 43 1.47 -6.50 2.33
C THR A 43 2.34 -5.39 2.88
N ALA A 44 3.68 -5.49 2.78
CA ALA A 44 4.59 -4.42 3.20
C ALA A 44 4.33 -3.10 2.43
N LEU A 45 4.15 -3.17 1.11
CA LEU A 45 3.81 -2.00 0.29
C LEU A 45 2.47 -1.38 0.71
N LEU A 46 1.47 -2.21 1.00
CA LEU A 46 0.16 -1.79 1.48
C LEU A 46 0.26 -1.08 2.83
N THR A 47 1.01 -1.65 3.79
CA THR A 47 1.22 -1.07 5.12
C THR A 47 1.98 0.26 5.05
N ILE A 48 3.02 0.34 4.24
CA ILE A 48 3.78 1.59 4.08
C ILE A 48 2.91 2.64 3.38
N GLY A 49 2.17 2.25 2.34
CA GLY A 49 1.27 3.14 1.61
C GLY A 49 0.18 3.73 2.49
N THR A 50 -0.48 2.89 3.31
CA THR A 50 -1.53 3.32 4.25
C THR A 50 -0.97 4.24 5.32
N TYR A 51 0.20 3.92 5.88
CA TYR A 51 0.85 4.76 6.88
C TYR A 51 1.21 6.14 6.33
N ILE A 52 1.89 6.19 5.18
CA ILE A 52 2.30 7.46 4.57
C ILE A 52 1.07 8.29 4.18
N LEU A 53 0.06 7.68 3.55
CA LEU A 53 -1.17 8.37 3.19
C LEU A 53 -1.92 8.90 4.42
N GLY A 54 -1.94 8.09 5.49
CA GLY A 54 -2.59 8.42 6.75
C GLY A 54 -1.91 9.54 7.55
N THR A 55 -0.60 9.69 7.41
CA THR A 55 0.23 10.66 8.18
C THR A 55 0.61 11.91 7.40
N SER A 56 0.29 11.99 6.10
CA SER A 56 0.71 13.10 5.21
C SER A 56 -0.06 14.42 5.39
N GLY A 57 -1.00 14.51 6.34
CA GLY A 57 -1.80 15.70 6.61
C GLY A 57 -1.30 16.49 7.83
N ASP A 58 -1.27 17.81 7.73
CA ASP A 58 -0.94 18.70 8.85
C ASP A 58 -1.89 18.50 10.04
N GLY A 59 -1.33 18.45 11.25
CA GLY A 59 -2.07 18.31 12.50
C GLY A 59 -2.57 16.89 12.82
N ARG A 60 -2.21 15.87 12.04
CA ARG A 60 -2.49 14.47 12.40
C ARG A 60 -1.47 13.97 13.44
N PRO A 61 -1.91 13.28 14.51
CA PRO A 61 -0.98 12.63 15.42
C PRO A 61 -0.22 11.56 14.64
N VAL A 62 1.11 11.70 14.60
CA VAL A 62 2.05 10.73 14.03
C VAL A 62 2.75 9.98 15.14
#